data_AF-A0A9E1NT37-F1
#
_entry.id   AF-A0A9E1NT37-F1
#
_cell.length_a   1.000
_cell.length_b   1.000
_cell.length_c   1.000
_cell.angle_alpha   90.00
_cell.angle_beta   90.00
_cell.angle_gamma   90.00
#
_symmetry.space_group_name_H-M   'P 1'
#
loop_
_entity.id
_entity.type
_entity.pdbx_description
1 polymer ?
#
loop_
_entity_poly.entity_id
_entity_poly.type
_entity_poly.pdbx_seq_one_letter_code
_entity_poly.pdbx_strand_id
1 'polypeptide(L)'
;MLYISLDIKKSEHSSIFIRNSGTENKIGVNLRGPMKSASKLKSIGKKCNEILLSSMKDFKNRLCKLEEDILNQLIHESVPNTKLKLKKPEGARVLLEMVKQDLIQLTKDGHTLTSLGKWYLSSKKTNR
;
A
#
# COMPACT_ATOMS: atom_id res chain seq x y z
N MET A 1 7.84 3.19 -14.34
CA MET A 1 8.28 2.21 -13.32
C MET A 1 9.69 2.57 -12.92
N LEU A 2 9.97 2.69 -11.62
CA LEU A 2 11.31 3.03 -11.11
C LEU A 2 11.96 1.78 -10.51
N TYR A 3 13.22 1.56 -10.83
CA TYR A 3 14.03 0.46 -10.32
C TYR A 3 15.27 1.01 -9.64
N ILE A 4 15.53 0.56 -8.42
CA ILE A 4 16.71 0.95 -7.65
C ILE A 4 17.50 -0.32 -7.34
N SER A 5 18.72 -0.41 -7.87
CA SER A 5 19.69 -1.43 -7.48
C SER A 5 20.45 -0.99 -6.24
N LEU A 6 20.66 -1.91 -5.30
CA LEU A 6 21.42 -1.70 -4.08
C LEU A 6 22.57 -2.70 -4.04
N ASP A 7 23.78 -2.22 -4.30
CA ASP A 7 24.99 -3.02 -4.29
C ASP A 7 25.72 -2.80 -2.95
N ILE A 8 25.66 -3.80 -2.07
CA ILE A 8 26.29 -3.73 -0.74
C ILE A 8 27.71 -4.32 -0.81
N LYS A 9 27.91 -5.39 -1.60
CA LYS A 9 29.18 -6.06 -1.93
C LYS A 9 29.05 -6.76 -3.30
N LYS A 10 30.18 -7.10 -3.95
CA LYS A 10 30.24 -7.70 -5.32
C LYS A 10 29.32 -8.92 -5.58
N SER A 11 28.83 -9.61 -4.55
CA SER A 11 27.96 -10.80 -4.67
C SER A 11 26.60 -10.66 -3.98
N GLU A 12 26.30 -9.49 -3.40
CA GLU A 12 25.04 -9.24 -2.71
C GLU A 12 24.27 -8.11 -3.38
N HIS A 13 23.39 -8.50 -4.29
CA HIS A 13 22.50 -7.58 -4.98
C HIS A 13 21.14 -7.58 -4.29
N SER A 14 20.66 -6.40 -3.95
CA SER A 14 19.26 -6.18 -3.58
C SER A 14 18.65 -5.16 -4.52
N SER A 15 17.34 -5.17 -4.65
CA SER A 15 16.66 -4.20 -5.49
C SER A 15 15.26 -3.85 -4.99
N ILE A 16 14.85 -2.65 -5.36
CA ILE A 16 13.55 -2.07 -5.02
C ILE A 16 12.87 -1.71 -6.34
N PHE A 17 11.69 -2.26 -6.56
CA PHE A 17 10.84 -1.98 -7.72
C PHE A 17 9.65 -1.15 -7.28
N ILE A 18 9.53 0.04 -7.84
CA ILE A 18 8.47 0.99 -7.54
C ILE A 18 7.54 1.08 -8.75
N ARG A 19 6.29 0.69 -8.56
CA ARG A 19 5.20 0.85 -9.53
C ARG A 19 4.29 1.96 -9.04
N ASN A 20 4.17 3.02 -9.84
CA ASN A 20 3.07 3.97 -9.75
C ASN A 20 2.17 3.79 -10.98
N SER A 21 0.90 3.49 -10.75
CA SER A 21 -0.12 3.33 -11.80
C SER A 21 -1.07 4.51 -11.72
N GLY A 22 -0.98 5.46 -12.66
CA GLY A 22 -1.90 6.61 -12.71
C GLY A 22 -3.35 6.19 -12.98
N THR A 23 -3.56 5.14 -13.78
CA THR A 23 -4.89 4.58 -14.08
C THR A 23 -5.58 4.01 -12.84
N GLU A 24 -4.82 3.44 -11.91
CA GLU A 24 -5.35 2.78 -10.70
C GLU A 24 -5.11 3.59 -9.43
N ASN A 25 -4.45 4.75 -9.55
CA ASN A 25 -3.88 5.53 -8.45
C ASN A 25 -3.17 4.64 -7.39
N LYS A 26 -2.40 3.66 -7.89
CA LYS A 26 -1.79 2.59 -7.10
C LYS A 26 -0.29 2.78 -6.98
N ILE A 27 0.24 2.63 -5.76
CA ILE A 27 1.67 2.66 -5.45
C ILE A 27 2.09 1.31 -4.86
N GLY A 28 2.97 0.59 -5.54
CA GLY A 28 3.51 -0.68 -5.05
C GLY A 28 5.03 -0.64 -4.96
N VAL A 29 5.58 -1.11 -3.84
CA VAL A 29 7.01 -1.31 -3.62
C VAL A 29 7.28 -2.80 -3.47
N ASN A 30 8.07 -3.37 -4.37
CA ASN A 30 8.50 -4.76 -4.29
C ASN A 30 10.00 -4.82 -3.99
N LEU A 31 10.39 -5.70 -3.08
CA LEU A 31 11.76 -5.84 -2.61
C LEU A 31 12.30 -7.19 -3.08
N ARG A 32 13.52 -7.20 -3.61
CA ARG A 32 14.26 -8.44 -3.92
C ARG A 32 15.65 -8.37 -3.30
N GLY A 33 16.13 -9.49 -2.80
CA GLY A 33 17.45 -9.57 -2.18
C GLY A 33 17.58 -10.80 -1.29
N PRO A 34 18.77 -11.03 -0.73
CA PRO A 34 19.04 -12.19 0.10
C PRO A 34 18.29 -12.11 1.45
N MET A 35 17.90 -13.26 1.99
CA MET A 35 17.12 -13.34 3.25
C MET A 35 17.79 -12.63 4.43
N LYS A 36 19.13 -12.69 4.52
CA LYS A 36 19.92 -11.98 5.54
C LYS A 36 19.72 -10.46 5.53
N SER A 37 19.34 -9.89 4.40
CA SER A 37 19.07 -8.46 4.25
C SER A 37 17.58 -8.11 4.38
N ALA A 38 16.69 -9.08 4.58
CA ALA A 38 15.24 -8.89 4.52
C ALA A 38 14.72 -7.84 5.50
N SER A 39 15.20 -7.82 6.74
CA SER A 39 14.78 -6.82 7.74
C SER A 39 15.13 -5.40 7.30
N LYS A 40 16.38 -5.19 6.84
CA LYS A 40 16.86 -3.90 6.34
C LYS A 40 16.12 -3.48 5.07
N LEU A 41 15.90 -4.39 4.12
CA LEU A 41 15.14 -4.12 2.91
C LEU A 41 13.69 -3.77 3.21
N LYS A 42 13.03 -4.48 4.14
CA LYS A 42 11.67 -4.16 4.58
C LYS A 42 11.60 -2.76 5.20
N SER A 43 12.60 -2.37 5.99
CA SER A 43 12.67 -1.01 6.54
C SER A 43 12.81 0.06 5.45
N ILE A 44 13.65 -0.17 4.44
CA ILE A 44 13.80 0.75 3.30
C ILE A 44 12.50 0.81 2.50
N GLY A 45 11.91 -0.34 2.18
CA GLY A 45 10.65 -0.43 1.44
C GLY A 45 9.49 0.27 2.15
N LYS A 46 9.42 0.17 3.48
CA LYS A 46 8.44 0.91 4.29
C LYS A 46 8.63 2.41 4.13
N LYS A 47 9.85 2.93 4.26
CA LYS A 47 10.14 4.37 4.04
C LYS A 47 9.79 4.81 2.62
N CYS A 48 10.09 3.99 1.60
CA CYS A 48 9.68 4.25 0.23
C CYS A 48 8.16 4.36 0.13
N ASN A 49 7.40 3.41 0.69
CA ASN A 49 5.94 3.46 0.70
C ASN A 49 5.42 4.74 1.36
N GLU A 50 5.97 5.12 2.52
CA GLU A 50 5.54 6.32 3.26
C GLU A 50 5.75 7.60 2.43
N ILE A 51 6.93 7.77 1.81
CA ILE A 51 7.24 8.91 0.95
C ILE A 51 6.33 8.93 -0.28
N LEU A 52 6.16 7.79 -0.95
CA LEU A 52 5.39 7.71 -2.19
C LEU A 52 3.89 7.92 -1.94
N LEU A 53 3.33 7.30 -0.91
CA LEU A 53 1.90 7.45 -0.55
C LEU A 53 1.55 8.89 -0.17
N SER A 54 2.46 9.59 0.52
CA SER A 54 2.25 11.00 0.90
C SER A 54 2.43 11.95 -0.29
N SER A 55 3.36 11.67 -1.21
CA SER A 55 3.76 12.61 -2.24
C SER A 55 3.07 12.40 -3.60
N MET A 56 2.63 11.17 -3.91
CA MET A 56 2.21 10.80 -5.27
C MET A 56 0.74 10.40 -5.40
N LYS A 57 -0.01 10.30 -4.31
CA LYS A 57 -1.45 10.00 -4.37
C LYS A 57 -2.22 11.22 -4.89
N ASP A 58 -3.01 11.01 -5.93
CA ASP A 58 -3.94 12.04 -6.38
C ASP A 58 -5.27 11.94 -5.61
N PHE A 59 -5.46 12.82 -4.62
CA PHE A 59 -6.68 12.87 -3.82
C PHE A 59 -7.92 13.35 -4.60
N LYS A 60 -7.75 13.95 -5.78
CA LYS A 60 -8.87 14.32 -6.65
C LYS A 60 -9.36 13.11 -7.45
N ASN A 61 -8.52 12.09 -7.65
CA ASN A 61 -8.85 10.87 -8.38
C ASN A 61 -9.99 10.08 -7.69
N ARG A 62 -10.97 9.63 -8.49
CA ARG A 62 -12.12 8.84 -8.02
C ARG A 62 -11.69 7.56 -7.29
N LEU A 63 -10.68 6.85 -7.77
CA LEU A 63 -10.20 5.61 -7.15
C LEU A 63 -9.51 5.90 -5.80
N CYS A 64 -8.86 7.05 -5.66
CA CYS A 64 -8.31 7.48 -4.37
C CYS A 64 -9.42 7.71 -3.32
N LYS A 65 -10.53 8.31 -3.74
CA LYS A 65 -11.70 8.52 -2.87
C LYS A 65 -12.34 7.20 -2.46
N LEU A 66 -12.43 6.23 -3.38
CA LEU A 66 -12.89 4.88 -3.05
C LEU A 66 -11.96 4.15 -2.09
N GLU A 67 -10.64 4.28 -2.27
CA GLU A 67 -9.64 3.75 -1.34
C GLU A 67 -9.84 4.36 0.07
N GLU A 68 -10.06 5.67 0.16
CA GLU A 68 -10.35 6.35 1.42
C GLU A 68 -11.66 5.87 2.07
N ASP A 69 -12.73 5.73 1.29
CA ASP A 69 -14.01 5.19 1.76
C ASP A 69 -13.85 3.79 2.36
N ILE A 70 -12.99 2.95 1.78
CA ILE A 70 -12.69 1.60 2.29
C ILE A 70 -11.83 1.68 3.55
N LEU A 71 -10.77 2.49 3.57
CA LEU A 71 -9.90 2.64 4.75
C LEU A 71 -10.69 3.13 5.97
N ASN A 72 -11.63 4.06 5.78
CA ASN A 72 -12.49 4.57 6.85
C ASN A 72 -13.43 3.50 7.40
N GLN A 73 -13.92 2.58 6.57
CA GLN A 73 -14.70 1.44 7.05
C GLN A 73 -13.88 0.46 7.91
N LEU A 74 -12.56 0.38 7.67
CA LEU A 74 -11.65 -0.54 8.35
C LEU A 74 -10.92 0.07 9.55
N ILE A 75 -11.23 1.32 9.93
CA ILE A 75 -10.45 2.07 10.93
C ILE A 75 -10.46 1.44 12.32
N HIS A 76 -11.59 0.84 12.71
CA HIS A 76 -11.79 0.30 14.06
C HIS A 76 -11.46 -1.18 14.16
N GLU A 77 -11.87 -1.99 13.17
CA GLU A 77 -11.74 -3.43 13.24
C GLU A 77 -11.74 -4.10 11.86
N SER A 78 -11.55 -5.42 11.85
CA SER A 78 -11.73 -6.24 10.66
C SER A 78 -13.20 -6.21 10.21
N VAL A 79 -13.43 -6.03 8.92
CA VAL A 79 -14.78 -6.02 8.35
C VAL A 79 -14.94 -7.20 7.38
N PRO A 80 -15.93 -8.08 7.59
CA PRO A 80 -16.28 -9.15 6.66
C PRO A 80 -16.59 -8.60 5.26
N ASN A 81 -16.23 -9.35 4.21
CA ASN A 81 -16.46 -8.92 2.81
C ASN A 81 -17.93 -8.61 2.50
N THR A 82 -18.85 -9.34 3.12
CA THR A 82 -20.30 -9.15 2.98
C THR A 82 -20.80 -7.83 3.60
N LYS A 83 -20.06 -7.29 4.57
CA LYS A 83 -20.39 -6.02 5.26
C LYS A 83 -19.68 -4.81 4.66
N LEU A 84 -18.67 -5.04 3.82
CA LEU A 84 -17.86 -3.99 3.22
C LEU A 84 -18.63 -3.30 2.08
N LYS A 85 -18.96 -2.03 2.26
CA LYS A 85 -19.76 -1.25 1.31
C LYS A 85 -18.90 -0.79 0.15
N LEU A 86 -18.81 -1.63 -0.88
CA LEU A 86 -18.08 -1.35 -2.12
C LEU A 86 -18.98 -0.62 -3.12
N LYS A 87 -18.57 0.58 -3.56
CA LYS A 87 -19.22 1.28 -4.67
C LYS A 87 -18.92 0.56 -5.99
N LYS A 88 -19.95 0.17 -6.72
CA LYS A 88 -19.83 -0.50 -8.04
C LYS A 88 -19.61 0.55 -9.16
N PRO A 89 -18.93 0.19 -10.27
CA PRO A 89 -18.31 -1.10 -10.55
C PRO A 89 -16.87 -1.25 -10.00
N GLU A 90 -16.19 -0.17 -9.61
CA GLU A 90 -14.73 -0.21 -9.38
C GLU A 90 -14.31 -0.67 -7.98
N GLY A 91 -15.22 -0.70 -7.00
CA GLY A 91 -14.88 -0.95 -5.59
C GLY A 91 -14.15 -2.27 -5.36
N ALA A 92 -14.57 -3.36 -6.01
CA ALA A 92 -13.89 -4.66 -5.89
C ALA A 92 -12.46 -4.61 -6.44
N ARG A 93 -12.25 -3.89 -7.55
CA ARG A 93 -10.91 -3.67 -8.12
C ARG A 93 -10.04 -2.85 -7.17
N VAL A 94 -10.57 -1.77 -6.60
CA VAL A 94 -9.85 -0.93 -5.62
C VAL A 94 -9.43 -1.76 -4.42
N LEU A 95 -10.33 -2.59 -3.87
CA LEU A 95 -10.01 -3.47 -2.74
C LEU A 95 -8.83 -4.41 -3.05
N LEU A 96 -8.83 -5.05 -4.22
CA LEU A 96 -7.72 -5.91 -4.66
C LEU A 96 -6.41 -5.14 -4.80
N GLU A 97 -6.46 -3.91 -5.32
CA GLU A 97 -5.27 -3.07 -5.43
C GLU A 97 -4.77 -2.62 -4.05
N MET A 98 -5.65 -2.32 -3.09
CA MET A 98 -5.25 -2.00 -1.71
C MET A 98 -4.51 -3.14 -1.02
N VAL A 99 -4.90 -4.40 -1.26
CA VAL A 99 -4.15 -5.58 -0.79
C VAL A 99 -2.75 -5.62 -1.41
N LYS A 100 -2.64 -5.38 -2.72
CA LYS A 100 -1.33 -5.35 -3.42
C LYS A 100 -0.44 -4.17 -3.00
N GLN A 101 -1.04 -3.10 -2.47
CA GLN A 101 -0.33 -1.94 -1.91
C GLN A 101 0.07 -2.16 -0.43
N ASP A 102 -0.28 -3.31 0.16
CA ASP A 102 -0.09 -3.59 1.58
C ASP A 102 -0.77 -2.55 2.49
N LEU A 103 -1.88 -1.95 2.06
CA LEU A 103 -2.69 -1.05 2.89
C LEU A 103 -3.68 -1.83 3.76
N ILE A 104 -4.15 -2.96 3.23
CA ILE A 104 -5.08 -3.86 3.90
C ILE A 104 -4.63 -5.30 3.69
N GLN A 105 -5.08 -6.19 4.55
CA GLN A 105 -4.87 -7.63 4.42
C GLN A 105 -6.18 -8.38 4.64
N LEU A 106 -6.32 -9.52 3.97
CA LEU A 106 -7.42 -10.45 4.20
C LEU A 106 -7.06 -11.38 5.36
N THR A 107 -7.97 -11.50 6.32
CA THR A 107 -7.89 -12.39 7.48
C THR A 107 -9.07 -13.35 7.49
N LYS A 108 -9.14 -14.25 8.49
CA LYS A 108 -10.30 -15.13 8.68
C LYS A 108 -11.60 -14.35 8.92
N ASP A 109 -11.49 -13.16 9.50
CA ASP A 109 -12.63 -12.31 9.89
C ASP A 109 -12.93 -11.20 8.86
N GLY A 110 -12.36 -11.29 7.66
CA GLY A 110 -12.48 -10.29 6.61
C GLY A 110 -11.25 -9.40 6.45
N HIS A 111 -11.43 -8.20 5.90
CA HIS A 111 -10.32 -7.29 5.63
C HIS A 111 -10.01 -6.44 6.86
N THR A 112 -8.73 -6.19 7.12
CA THR A 112 -8.26 -5.28 8.17
C THR A 112 -7.11 -4.41 7.68
N LEU A 113 -6.87 -3.28 8.34
CA LEU A 113 -5.73 -2.41 8.05
C LEU A 113 -4.41 -3.07 8.45
N THR A 114 -3.42 -2.99 7.57
CA THR A 114 -2.03 -3.32 7.91
C THR A 114 -1.40 -2.20 8.75
N SER A 115 -0.15 -2.38 9.20
CA SER A 115 0.60 -1.29 9.83
C SER A 115 0.79 -0.08 8.91
N LEU A 116 1.01 -0.32 7.60
CA LEU A 116 1.14 0.74 6.60
C LEU A 116 -0.20 1.44 6.36
N GLY A 117 -1.31 0.69 6.28
CA GLY A 117 -2.65 1.25 6.14
C GLY A 117 -3.03 2.18 7.30
N LYS A 118 -2.74 1.76 8.54
CA LYS A 118 -2.97 2.59 9.74
C LYS A 118 -2.18 3.90 9.69
N TRP A 119 -0.89 3.81 9.35
CA TRP A 119 -0.03 4.99 9.19
C TRP A 119 -0.50 5.92 8.06
N TYR A 120 -0.92 5.35 6.93
CA TYR A 120 -1.40 6.13 5.79
C TYR A 120 -2.70 6.87 6.13
N LEU A 121 -3.59 6.25 6.89
CA LEU A 121 -4.82 6.89 7.35
C LEU A 121 -4.56 8.01 8.37
N SER A 122 -3.59 7.83 9.28
CA SER A 122 -3.24 8.86 10.26
C SER A 122 -2.51 10.05 9.64
N SER A 123 -1.56 9.81 8.74
CA SER A 123 -0.80 10.87 8.05
C SER A 123 -1.67 11.80 7.21
N LYS A 124 -2.80 11.32 6.68
CA LYS A 124 -3.79 12.16 5.98
C LYS A 124 -4.54 13.12 6.89
N LYS A 125 -4.75 12.79 8.16
CA LYS A 125 -5.45 13.67 9.12
C LYS A 125 -4.60 14.87 9.51
N THR A 126 -3.28 14.73 9.49
CA THR A 126 -2.33 15.80 9.82
C THR A 126 -2.13 16.81 8.68
N ASN A 127 -2.40 16.40 7.43
CA ASN A 127 -2.20 17.21 6.22
C ASN A 127 -3.50 17.78 5.65
N ARG A 128 -4.61 17.75 6.40
CA ARG A 128 -5.88 18.43 6.09
C ARG A 128 -6.04 19.64 7.01
#